data_AF-A0A843VP83-F1
#
_entry.id   AF-A0A843VP83-F1
#
_cell.length_a   1.000
_cell.length_b   1.000
_cell.length_c   1.000
_cell.angle_alpha   90.00
_cell.angle_beta   90.00
_cell.angle_gamma   90.00
#
_symmetry.space_group_name_H-M   'P 1'
#
loop_
_entity.id
_entity.type
_entity.pdbx_description
1 polymer ?
#
loop_
_entity_poly.entity_id
_entity_poly.type
_entity_poly.pdbx_seq_one_letter_code
_entity_poly.pdbx_strand_id
1 'polypeptide(L)'
;MASSSAPRPVVGSSRMVTTAATISSDYHSLIAEIRKTVGMIKSVAVNLERDKKFDEVKELDDAVLEIIKAFDECSYFSSAIQSVAGGYQLGEQPTNFGKLLDDEVNKLKVESPSDPQAISFYRQFKEVVW
;
A
#
# COMPACT_ATOMS: atom_id res chain seq x y z
N MET A 1 37.90 -38.08 2.28
CA MET A 1 37.80 -36.76 1.63
C MET A 1 36.33 -36.46 1.42
N ALA A 2 35.68 -35.81 2.38
CA ALA A 2 34.27 -35.46 2.30
C ALA A 2 34.16 -34.03 1.77
N SER A 3 33.69 -33.90 0.52
CA SER A 3 33.40 -32.60 -0.07
C SER A 3 32.00 -32.18 0.40
N SER A 4 31.96 -31.36 1.46
CA SER A 4 30.73 -30.70 1.88
C SER A 4 30.58 -29.41 1.08
N SER A 5 29.87 -29.50 -0.05
CA SER A 5 29.38 -28.33 -0.76
C SER A 5 28.10 -27.86 -0.08
N ALA A 6 28.23 -27.01 0.95
CA ALA A 6 27.12 -26.23 1.44
C ALA A 6 26.67 -25.25 0.34
N PRO A 7 25.36 -25.10 0.06
CA PRO A 7 24.88 -24.12 -0.89
C PRO A 7 25.18 -22.73 -0.31
N ARG A 8 26.01 -21.96 -1.03
CA ARG A 8 26.22 -20.54 -0.69
C ARG A 8 24.86 -19.84 -0.85
N PRO A 9 24.36 -19.12 0.16
CA PRO A 9 23.21 -18.26 -0.04
C PRO A 9 23.60 -17.25 -1.12
N VAL A 10 22.78 -17.15 -2.16
CA VAL A 10 23.00 -16.21 -3.26
C VAL A 10 22.93 -14.81 -2.67
N VAL A 11 24.09 -14.18 -2.48
CA VAL A 11 24.24 -12.83 -1.86
C VAL A 11 23.33 -11.79 -2.51
N GLY A 12 23.00 -11.94 -3.81
CA GLY A 12 22.06 -11.08 -4.52
C GLY A 12 20.59 -11.22 -4.08
N SER A 13 20.14 -12.44 -3.77
CA SER A 13 18.77 -12.70 -3.28
C SER A 13 18.58 -12.10 -1.88
N SER A 14 19.58 -12.23 -1.00
CA SER A 14 19.53 -11.62 0.34
C SER A 14 19.46 -10.08 0.30
N ARG A 15 20.22 -9.43 -0.60
CA ARG A 15 20.17 -7.96 -0.75
C ARG A 15 18.81 -7.47 -1.25
N MET A 16 18.22 -8.18 -2.21
CA MET A 16 16.92 -7.82 -2.77
C MET A 16 15.81 -7.95 -1.72
N VAL A 17 15.83 -9.02 -0.92
CA VAL A 17 14.89 -9.19 0.21
C VAL A 17 15.03 -8.05 1.23
N THR A 18 16.26 -7.66 1.59
CA THR A 18 16.48 -6.53 2.52
C THR A 18 15.95 -5.22 1.95
N THR A 19 16.24 -4.91 0.68
CA THR A 19 15.73 -3.68 0.03
C THR A 19 14.20 -3.68 -0.03
N ALA A 20 13.59 -4.81 -0.37
CA ALA A 20 12.14 -4.95 -0.40
C ALA A 20 11.51 -4.76 0.99
N ALA A 21 12.15 -5.27 2.05
CA ALA A 21 11.71 -5.06 3.42
C ALA A 21 11.76 -3.58 3.82
N THR A 22 12.84 -2.86 3.46
CA THR A 22 12.93 -1.41 3.70
C THR A 22 11.83 -0.65 2.97
N ILE A 23 11.64 -0.91 1.67
CA ILE A 23 10.60 -0.24 0.87
C ILE A 23 9.20 -0.53 1.44
N SER A 24 8.94 -1.78 1.80
CA SER A 24 7.65 -2.15 2.41
C SER A 24 7.43 -1.46 3.76
N SER A 25 8.48 -1.31 4.57
CA SER A 25 8.44 -0.51 5.80
C SER A 25 8.11 0.96 5.52
N ASP A 26 8.70 1.55 4.47
CA ASP A 26 8.41 2.93 4.07
C ASP A 26 6.95 3.10 3.64
N TYR A 27 6.41 2.15 2.86
CA TYR A 27 4.97 2.12 2.51
C TYR A 27 4.08 2.00 3.75
N HIS A 28 4.45 1.18 4.73
CA HIS A 28 3.72 1.09 5.99
C HIS A 28 3.73 2.40 6.79
N SER A 29 4.87 3.11 6.78
CA SER A 29 4.96 4.45 7.38
C SER A 29 4.04 5.45 6.67
N LEU A 30 4.06 5.47 5.34
CA LEU A 30 3.18 6.33 4.53
C LEU A 30 1.69 6.02 4.79
N ILE A 31 1.33 4.74 4.85
CA ILE A 31 -0.02 4.27 5.22
C ILE A 31 -0.45 4.82 6.59
N ALA A 32 0.45 4.82 7.57
CA ALA A 32 0.15 5.37 8.90
C ALA A 32 -0.06 6.90 8.85
N GLU A 33 0.76 7.62 8.09
CA GLU A 33 0.59 9.06 7.87
C GLU A 33 -0.73 9.39 7.15
N ILE A 34 -1.11 8.62 6.13
CA ILE A 34 -2.39 8.79 5.44
C ILE A 34 -3.56 8.67 6.44
N ARG A 35 -3.57 7.63 7.28
CA ARG A 35 -4.61 7.43 8.29
C ARG A 35 -4.69 8.61 9.26
N LYS A 36 -3.54 9.15 9.67
CA LYS A 36 -3.47 10.34 10.52
C LYS A 36 -4.06 11.56 9.82
N THR A 37 -3.71 11.77 8.55
CA THR A 37 -4.21 12.89 7.73
C THR A 37 -5.72 12.82 7.54
N VAL A 38 -6.27 11.65 7.24
CA VAL A 38 -7.73 11.46 7.16
C VAL A 38 -8.40 11.78 8.50
N GLY A 39 -7.78 11.41 9.62
CA GLY A 39 -8.25 11.80 10.95
C GLY A 39 -8.26 13.32 11.17
N MET A 40 -7.28 14.06 10.65
CA MET A 40 -7.24 15.52 10.70
C MET A 40 -8.33 16.14 9.81
N ILE A 41 -8.50 15.64 8.59
CA ILE A 41 -9.53 16.09 7.65
C ILE A 41 -10.93 15.88 8.26
N LYS A 42 -11.16 14.74 8.93
CA LYS A 42 -12.38 14.45 9.68
C LYS A 42 -12.70 15.55 10.70
N SER A 43 -11.73 15.94 11.51
CA SER A 43 -11.94 17.00 12.52
C SER A 43 -12.26 18.35 11.88
N VAL A 44 -11.69 18.66 10.72
CA VAL A 44 -12.02 19.88 9.95
C VAL A 44 -13.44 19.80 9.39
N ALA A 45 -13.79 18.68 8.75
CA ALA A 45 -15.11 18.46 8.16
C ALA A 45 -16.24 18.58 9.19
N VAL A 46 -16.07 18.04 10.41
CA VAL A 46 -17.04 18.21 11.52
C VAL A 46 -17.26 19.68 11.88
N ASN A 47 -16.20 20.50 11.88
CA ASN A 47 -16.34 21.92 12.18
C ASN A 47 -17.06 22.66 11.04
N LEU A 48 -16.75 22.33 9.78
CA LEU A 48 -17.42 22.90 8.60
C LEU A 48 -18.89 22.53 8.56
N GLU A 49 -19.25 21.28 8.88
CA GLU A 49 -20.64 20.83 8.97
C GLU A 49 -21.42 21.63 10.02
N ARG A 50 -20.83 21.81 11.22
CA ARG A 50 -21.43 22.62 12.28
C ARG A 50 -21.66 24.08 11.82
N ASP A 51 -20.73 24.60 11.03
CA ASP A 51 -20.79 25.95 10.48
C ASP A 51 -21.68 26.04 9.22
N LYS A 52 -22.34 24.93 8.84
CA LYS A 52 -23.24 24.79 7.67
C LYS A 52 -22.55 25.04 6.32
N LYS A 53 -21.26 24.76 6.26
CA LYS A 53 -20.40 24.87 5.07
C LYS A 53 -20.39 23.56 4.27
N PHE A 54 -21.57 23.18 3.79
CA PHE A 54 -21.81 21.85 3.21
C PHE A 54 -21.04 21.62 1.90
N ASP A 55 -20.81 22.66 1.11
CA ASP A 55 -20.04 22.56 -0.14
C ASP A 55 -18.57 22.21 0.17
N GLU A 56 -17.97 22.86 1.17
CA GLU A 56 -16.61 22.56 1.61
C GLU A 56 -16.50 21.17 2.29
N VAL A 57 -17.54 20.74 3.01
CA VAL A 57 -17.61 19.37 3.56
C VAL A 57 -17.59 18.34 2.43
N LYS A 58 -18.32 18.59 1.35
CA LYS A 58 -18.37 17.71 0.19
C LYS A 58 -17.02 17.66 -0.54
N GLU A 59 -16.35 18.80 -0.73
CA GLU A 59 -15.01 18.83 -1.31
C GLU A 59 -14.00 18.00 -0.47
N LEU A 60 -14.11 18.06 0.86
CA LEU A 60 -13.28 17.23 1.74
C LEU A 60 -13.62 15.74 1.64
N ASP A 61 -14.89 15.36 1.49
CA ASP A 61 -15.29 13.96 1.29
C ASP A 61 -14.71 13.39 -0.01
N ASP A 62 -14.77 14.15 -1.10
CA ASP A 62 -14.17 13.78 -2.39
C ASP A 62 -12.64 13.64 -2.27
N ALA A 63 -11.97 14.59 -1.60
CA ALA A 63 -10.53 14.53 -1.36
C ALA A 63 -10.13 13.32 -0.50
N VAL A 64 -10.91 12.99 0.54
CA VAL A 64 -10.67 11.79 1.36
C VAL A 64 -10.82 10.53 0.51
N LEU A 65 -11.82 10.45 -0.37
CA LEU A 65 -11.98 9.32 -1.29
C LEU A 65 -10.74 9.11 -2.19
N GLU A 66 -10.16 10.18 -2.71
CA GLU A 66 -8.93 10.10 -3.50
C GLU A 66 -7.73 9.60 -2.69
N ILE A 67 -7.57 10.12 -1.46
CA ILE A 67 -6.52 9.66 -0.53
C ILE A 67 -6.65 8.16 -0.25
N ILE A 68 -7.88 7.66 -0.13
CA ILE A 68 -8.16 6.25 0.15
C ILE A 68 -7.84 5.36 -1.04
N LYS A 69 -8.16 5.79 -2.26
CA LYS A 69 -7.74 5.07 -3.47
C LYS A 69 -6.22 4.96 -3.55
N ALA A 70 -5.51 6.06 -3.28
CA ALA A 70 -4.04 6.06 -3.26
C ALA A 70 -3.46 5.16 -2.15
N PHE A 71 -4.12 5.11 -0.98
CA PHE A 71 -3.78 4.20 0.11
C PHE A 71 -3.88 2.72 -0.30
N ASP A 72 -4.93 2.35 -1.01
CA ASP A 72 -5.11 0.99 -1.49
C ASP A 72 -4.04 0.62 -2.51
N GLU A 73 -3.74 1.52 -3.45
CA GLU A 73 -2.65 1.33 -4.40
C GLU A 73 -1.31 1.10 -3.70
N CYS A 74 -0.98 1.91 -2.69
CA CYS A 74 0.22 1.73 -1.87
C CYS A 74 0.25 0.36 -1.17
N SER A 75 -0.90 -0.13 -0.71
CA SER A 75 -1.01 -1.44 -0.06
C SER A 75 -0.76 -2.59 -1.03
N TYR A 76 -1.26 -2.51 -2.26
CA TYR A 76 -0.97 -3.49 -3.32
C TYR A 76 0.51 -3.46 -3.71
N PHE A 77 1.10 -2.29 -3.89
CA PHE A 77 2.52 -2.16 -4.23
C PHE A 77 3.42 -2.74 -3.14
N SER A 78 3.16 -2.43 -1.86
CA SER A 78 3.93 -2.99 -0.73
C SER A 78 3.87 -4.53 -0.73
N SER A 79 2.67 -5.09 -0.91
CA SER A 79 2.45 -6.54 -0.94
C SER A 79 3.12 -7.21 -2.15
N ALA A 80 3.02 -6.61 -3.34
CA ALA A 80 3.66 -7.09 -4.55
C ALA A 80 5.18 -7.10 -4.40
N ILE A 81 5.78 -6.02 -3.88
CA ILE A 81 7.22 -5.93 -3.65
C ILE A 81 7.71 -7.05 -2.72
N GLN A 82 6.99 -7.32 -1.63
CA GLN A 82 7.32 -8.43 -0.73
C GLN A 82 7.19 -9.80 -1.41
N SER A 83 6.07 -10.03 -2.13
CA SER A 83 5.80 -11.28 -2.85
C SER A 83 6.89 -11.58 -3.88
N VAL A 84 7.20 -10.60 -4.73
CA VAL A 84 8.24 -10.69 -5.76
C VAL A 84 9.60 -10.93 -5.13
N ALA A 85 9.94 -10.17 -4.08
CA ALA A 85 11.25 -10.32 -3.45
C ALA A 85 11.45 -11.68 -2.77
N GLY A 86 10.40 -12.22 -2.15
CA GLY A 86 10.43 -13.53 -1.48
C GLY A 86 10.42 -14.71 -2.46
N GLY A 87 9.76 -14.57 -3.61
CA GLY A 87 9.63 -15.62 -4.62
C GLY A 87 10.73 -15.64 -5.69
N TYR A 88 11.47 -14.55 -5.86
CA TYR A 88 12.44 -14.44 -6.95
C TYR A 88 13.64 -15.37 -6.79
N GLN A 89 13.96 -16.06 -7.89
CA GLN A 89 15.18 -16.82 -8.06
C GLN A 89 15.95 -16.29 -9.27
N LEU A 90 17.27 -16.24 -9.15
CA LEU A 90 18.13 -15.76 -10.22
C LEU A 90 18.06 -16.74 -11.41
N GLY A 91 17.50 -16.29 -12.53
CA GLY A 91 17.46 -17.04 -13.78
C GLY A 91 18.67 -16.78 -14.68
N GLU A 92 18.82 -17.58 -15.73
CA GLU A 92 19.86 -17.39 -16.75
C GLU A 92 19.61 -16.17 -17.64
N GLN A 93 18.35 -15.73 -17.75
CA GLN A 93 17.96 -14.55 -18.54
C GLN A 93 17.76 -13.31 -17.68
N PRO A 94 18.00 -12.10 -18.24
CA PRO A 94 17.68 -10.85 -17.58
C PRO A 94 16.20 -10.79 -17.17
N THR A 95 15.94 -10.42 -15.92
CA THR A 95 14.57 -10.29 -15.40
C THR A 95 14.05 -8.87 -15.61
N ASN A 96 12.85 -8.76 -16.19
CA ASN A 96 12.12 -7.49 -16.21
C ASN A 96 11.28 -7.34 -14.93
N PHE A 97 11.86 -6.71 -13.91
CA PHE A 97 11.20 -6.51 -12.62
C PHE A 97 9.98 -5.59 -12.70
N GLY A 98 9.94 -4.64 -13.63
CA GLY A 98 8.78 -3.76 -13.82
C GLY A 98 7.55 -4.57 -14.20
N LYS A 99 7.67 -5.41 -15.24
CA LYS A 99 6.59 -6.29 -15.66
C LYS A 99 6.18 -7.28 -14.56
N LEU A 100 7.16 -7.84 -13.84
CA LEU A 100 6.90 -8.82 -12.78
C LEU A 100 6.10 -8.18 -11.62
N LEU A 101 6.45 -6.95 -11.24
CA LEU A 101 5.68 -6.18 -10.26
C LEU A 101 4.28 -5.81 -10.76
N ASP A 102 4.15 -5.36 -12.01
CA ASP A 102 2.85 -5.02 -12.59
C ASP A 102 1.92 -6.24 -12.63
N ASP A 103 2.43 -7.39 -13.07
CA ASP A 103 1.68 -8.65 -13.12
C ASP A 103 1.22 -9.08 -11.71
N GLU A 104 2.08 -8.97 -10.70
CA GLU A 104 1.74 -9.31 -9.31
C GLU A 104 0.75 -8.31 -8.70
N VAL A 105 0.88 -7.01 -8.95
CA VAL A 105 -0.10 -5.99 -8.52
C VAL A 105 -1.47 -6.26 -9.13
N ASN A 106 -1.52 -6.57 -10.43
CA ASN A 106 -2.77 -6.88 -11.12
C ASN A 106 -3.43 -8.14 -10.55
N LYS A 107 -2.64 -9.18 -10.28
CA LYS A 107 -3.11 -10.39 -9.61
C LYS A 107 -3.70 -10.07 -8.23
N LEU A 108 -3.00 -9.31 -7.39
CA LEU A 108 -3.48 -8.95 -6.05
C LEU A 108 -4.78 -8.14 -6.08
N LYS A 109 -4.91 -7.20 -7.03
CA LYS A 109 -6.14 -6.43 -7.25
C LYS A 109 -7.34 -7.31 -7.63
N VAL A 110 -7.11 -8.42 -8.34
CA VAL A 110 -8.15 -9.39 -8.72
C VAL A 110 -8.48 -10.33 -7.55
N GLU A 111 -7.48 -10.79 -6.80
CA GLU A 111 -7.65 -11.71 -5.68
C GLU A 111 -8.30 -11.05 -4.46
N SER A 112 -8.05 -9.76 -4.25
CA SER A 112 -8.56 -9.00 -3.11
C SER A 112 -8.96 -7.60 -3.55
N PRO A 113 -10.06 -7.45 -4.32
CA PRO A 113 -10.50 -6.15 -4.79
C PRO A 113 -10.80 -5.24 -3.60
N SER A 114 -10.24 -4.03 -3.64
CA SER A 114 -10.52 -3.03 -2.62
C SER A 114 -11.83 -2.34 -2.93
N ASP A 115 -12.65 -2.18 -1.91
CA ASP A 115 -13.80 -1.29 -1.93
C ASP A 115 -13.51 -0.11 -1.00
N PRO A 116 -13.21 1.10 -1.53
CA PRO A 116 -12.97 2.30 -0.75
C PRO A 116 -14.10 2.62 0.24
N GLN A 117 -15.34 2.20 -0.05
CA GLN A 117 -16.51 2.40 0.81
C GLN A 117 -16.55 1.39 1.97
N ALA A 118 -15.98 0.20 1.79
CA ALA A 118 -15.89 -0.82 2.82
C ALA A 118 -14.79 -0.54 3.86
N ILE A 119 -13.85 0.35 3.53
CA ILE A 119 -12.74 0.71 4.39
C ILE A 119 -13.25 1.36 5.68
N SER A 120 -12.93 0.72 6.81
CA SER A 120 -13.48 1.06 8.12
C SER A 120 -13.27 2.52 8.51
N PHE A 121 -12.13 3.11 8.16
CA PHE A 121 -11.84 4.50 8.49
C PHE A 121 -12.57 5.51 7.59
N TYR A 122 -12.91 5.16 6.34
CA TYR A 122 -13.77 6.00 5.50
C TYR A 122 -15.20 6.00 6.01
N ARG A 123 -15.71 4.82 6.40
CA ARG A 123 -17.02 4.71 7.02
C ARG A 123 -17.13 5.58 8.26
N GLN A 124 -16.12 5.52 9.14
CA GLN A 124 -16.04 6.38 10.32
C GLN A 124 -15.90 7.86 9.99
N PHE A 125 -15.33 8.22 8.83
CA PHE A 125 -15.31 9.61 8.37
C PHE A 125 -16.75 10.04 8.08
N LYS A 126 -17.47 9.28 7.24
CA LYS A 126 -18.85 9.59 6.87
C LYS A 126 -19.80 9.65 8.07
N GLU A 127 -19.77 8.66 8.96
CA GLU A 127 -20.66 8.54 10.14
C GLU A 127 -20.52 9.69 11.16
N VAL A 128 -19.42 10.45 11.10
CA VAL A 128 -19.16 11.52 12.08
C VAL A 128 -19.30 12.90 11.45
N VAL A 129 -19.12 12.99 10.14
CA VAL A 129 -19.31 14.23 9.40
C VAL A 129 -20.79 14.45 9.07
N TRP A 130 -21.54 13.39 8.77
CA TRP A 130 -22.97 13.42 8.42
C TRP A 130 -23.80 12.70 9.50
#